data_AF-A0A2W5FRL5-F1
#
_entry.id   AF-A0A2W5FRL5-F1
#
_cell.length_a   1.000
_cell.length_b   1.000
_cell.length_c   1.000
_cell.angle_alpha   90.00
_cell.angle_beta   90.00
_cell.angle_gamma   90.00
#
_symmetry.space_group_name_H-M   'P 1'
#
loop_
_entity.id
_entity.type
_entity.pdbx_description
1 polymer ?
#
loop_
_entity_poly.entity_id
_entity_poly.type
_entity_poly.pdbx_seq_one_letter_code
_entity_poly.pdbx_strand_id
1 'polypeptide(L)'
;WVIKGYIVGRQKMIEFKEVTKNGIPHCGLVYDAKMIPVRMTPRKAFQGWRYLEDNDAPPDRKQGDNMDEMPEKMKKELAELGLL
;
A
#
# COMPACT_ATOMS: atom_id res chain seq x y z
N TRP A 1 0.13 0.95 -1.70
CA TRP A 1 1.21 1.68 -1.02
C TRP A 1 2.36 0.73 -0.72
N VAL A 2 3.56 1.09 -1.20
CA VAL A 2 4.79 0.35 -0.91
C VAL A 2 5.57 1.13 0.14
N ILE A 3 5.84 0.53 1.29
CA ILE A 3 6.61 1.13 2.39
C ILE A 3 7.74 0.16 2.73
N LYS A 4 8.99 0.66 2.77
CA LYS A 4 10.19 -0.13 3.07
C LYS A 4 10.31 -1.43 2.25
N GLY A 5 9.83 -1.43 1.00
CA GLY A 5 9.88 -2.59 0.10
C GLY A 5 8.74 -3.60 0.25
N TYR A 6 7.67 -3.26 0.98
CA TYR A 6 6.50 -4.11 1.15
C TYR A 6 5.24 -3.37 0.71
N ILE A 7 4.33 -4.07 0.03
CA ILE A 7 2.95 -3.62 -0.12
C ILE A 7 2.28 -3.81 1.24
N VAL A 8 1.85 -2.70 1.85
CA VAL A 8 1.27 -2.70 3.21
C VAL A 8 -0.20 -2.32 3.23
N GLY A 9 -0.67 -1.66 2.19
CA GLY A 9 -2.07 -1.24 2.09
C GLY A 9 -2.42 -0.73 0.71
N ARG A 10 -3.71 -0.68 0.42
CA ARG A 10 -4.28 -0.10 -0.79
C ARG A 10 -5.29 0.99 -0.41
N GLN A 11 -5.49 1.92 -1.33
CA GLN A 11 -6.45 3.01 -1.16
C GLN A 11 -7.10 3.24 -2.51
N LYS A 12 -8.42 3.47 -2.50
CA LYS A 12 -9.16 3.71 -3.73
C LYS A 12 -8.81 5.11 -4.26
N MET A 13 -8.39 5.21 -5.51
CA MET A 13 -8.28 6.49 -6.20
C MET A 13 -9.67 6.88 -6.70
N ILE A 14 -10.08 8.11 -6.38
CA ILE A 14 -11.40 8.63 -6.69
C ILE A 14 -11.34 9.41 -7.99
N GLU A 15 -10.39 10.35 -8.10
CA GLU A 15 -10.29 11.22 -9.26
C GLU A 15 -8.90 11.87 -9.37
N PHE A 16 -8.66 12.47 -10.54
CA PHE A 16 -7.55 13.38 -10.77
C PHE A 16 -8.10 14.80 -10.79
N LYS A 17 -7.47 15.71 -10.04
CA LYS A 17 -7.90 17.11 -9.97
C LYS A 17 -6.76 18.03 -10.34
N GLU A 18 -7.03 19.08 -11.10
CA GLU A 18 -6.04 20.14 -11.30
C GLU A 18 -5.86 20.94 -10.00
N VAL A 19 -4.61 21.07 -9.55
CA VAL A 19 -4.28 21.84 -8.35
C VAL A 19 -3.14 22.80 -8.65
N THR A 20 -3.27 24.05 -8.22
CA THR A 20 -2.19 25.03 -8.34
C THR A 20 -1.44 25.09 -7.02
N LYS A 21 -0.14 24.87 -7.05
CA LYS A 21 0.75 25.03 -5.88
C LYS A 21 1.90 25.95 -6.26
N ASN A 22 2.08 27.03 -5.48
CA ASN A 22 3.09 28.05 -5.74
C ASN A 22 3.00 28.65 -7.17
N GLY A 23 1.78 28.85 -7.67
CA GLY A 23 1.53 29.37 -9.03
C GLY A 23 1.76 28.38 -10.18
N ILE A 24 2.15 27.13 -9.88
CA ILE A 24 2.42 26.10 -10.89
C ILE A 24 1.28 25.07 -10.90
N PRO A 25 0.70 24.74 -12.07
CA PRO A 25 -0.32 23.70 -12.18
C PRO A 25 0.30 22.32 -11.95
N HIS A 26 -0.39 21.51 -11.16
CA HIS A 26 -0.02 20.14 -10.80
C HIS A 26 -1.24 19.22 -10.94
N CYS A 27 -1.00 17.92 -11.05
CA CYS A 27 -2.02 16.90 -10.95
C CYS A 27 -2.18 16.47 -9.48
N GLY A 28 -3.32 16.82 -8.89
CA GLY A 28 -3.76 16.31 -7.59
C GLY A 28 -4.31 14.91 -7.73
N LEU A 29 -3.85 14.02 -6.86
CA LEU A 29 -4.35 12.64 -6.74
C LEU A 29 -5.34 12.60 -5.57
N VAL A 30 -6.62 12.38 -5.86
CA VAL A 30 -7.67 12.29 -4.83
C VAL A 30 -7.91 10.83 -4.50
N TYR A 31 -7.75 10.51 -3.22
CA TYR A 31 -7.96 9.16 -2.69
C TYR A 31 -9.12 9.15 -1.70
N ASP A 32 -9.77 7.99 -1.60
CA ASP A 32 -10.74 7.72 -0.54
C ASP A 32 -10.08 7.81 0.83
N ALA A 33 -10.73 8.43 1.82
CA ALA A 33 -10.17 8.58 3.17
C ALA A 33 -9.84 7.22 3.83
N LYS A 34 -10.52 6.15 3.43
CA LYS A 34 -10.29 4.81 3.96
C LYS A 34 -9.07 4.14 3.30
N MET A 35 -8.05 3.89 4.10
CA MET A 35 -6.95 2.99 3.75
C MET A 35 -7.32 1.55 4.13
N ILE A 36 -7.12 0.61 3.20
CA ILE A 36 -7.37 -0.82 3.41
C ILE A 36 -6.00 -1.51 3.61
N PRO A 37 -5.71 -2.08 4.79
CA PRO A 37 -4.50 -2.86 5.00
C PRO A 37 -4.57 -4.17 4.20
N VAL A 38 -3.46 -4.55 3.59
CA VAL A 38 -3.32 -5.82 2.86
C VAL A 38 -2.25 -6.68 3.53
N ARG A 39 -2.23 -7.98 3.21
CA ARG A 39 -1.13 -8.85 3.62
C ARG A 39 0.21 -8.28 3.14
N MET A 40 1.21 -8.28 4.03
CA MET A 40 2.53 -7.73 3.70
C MET A 40 3.18 -8.58 2.61
N THR A 41 3.36 -8.00 1.43
CA THR A 41 3.97 -8.71 0.29
C THR A 41 5.21 -7.97 -0.17
N PRO A 42 6.37 -8.63 -0.29
CA PRO A 42 7.60 -7.98 -0.73
C PRO A 42 7.45 -7.50 -2.19
N ARG A 43 7.66 -6.20 -2.40
CA ARG A 43 7.62 -5.57 -3.72
C ARG A 43 8.52 -4.35 -3.74
N LYS A 44 9.46 -4.31 -4.69
CA LYS A 44 10.29 -3.11 -4.93
C LYS A 44 9.39 -1.92 -5.23
N ALA A 45 9.78 -0.72 -4.83
CA ALA A 45 9.06 0.49 -5.22
C ALA A 45 9.00 0.56 -6.75
N PHE A 46 7.80 0.73 -7.30
CA PHE A 46 7.56 0.78 -8.72
C PHE A 46 6.75 2.03 -9.06
N GLN A 47 7.08 2.69 -10.17
CA GLN A 47 6.39 3.89 -10.60
C GLN A 47 5.24 3.48 -11.55
N GLY A 48 4.01 3.54 -11.05
CA GLY A 48 2.79 3.39 -11.84
C GLY A 48 2.08 2.05 -11.64
N TRP A 49 0.75 2.10 -11.69
CA TRP A 49 -0.14 0.96 -11.40
C TRP A 49 -0.17 -0.06 -12.54
N ARG A 50 0.44 0.29 -13.68
CA ARG A 50 0.57 -0.57 -14.88
C ARG A 50 1.34 -1.88 -14.64
N TYR A 51 1.96 -2.06 -13.47
CA TYR A 51 2.81 -3.22 -13.16
C TYR A 51 2.29 -4.05 -11.98
N LEU A 52 1.02 -3.89 -11.60
CA LEU A 52 0.37 -4.78 -10.65
C LEU A 52 -0.92 -5.27 -11.31
N GLU A 53 -0.90 -6.50 -11.81
CA GLU A 53 -2.12 -7.12 -12.33
C GLU A 53 -3.10 -7.36 -11.17
N ASP A 54 -4.39 -7.43 -11.46
CA ASP A 54 -5.40 -7.67 -10.42
C ASP A 54 -5.12 -8.97 -9.65
N ASN A 55 -4.51 -9.97 -10.31
CA ASN A 55 -4.09 -11.23 -9.70
C ASN A 55 -2.86 -11.09 -8.78
N ASP A 56 -2.04 -10.06 -8.96
CA ASP A 56 -0.87 -9.78 -8.12
C ASP A 56 -1.23 -8.92 -6.90
N ALA A 57 -2.45 -8.39 -6.84
CA ALA A 57 -2.90 -7.58 -5.72
C ALA A 57 -2.98 -8.44 -4.44
N PRO A 58 -2.22 -8.09 -3.38
CA PRO A 58 -2.27 -8.87 -2.14
C PRO A 58 -3.68 -8.85 -1.55
N PRO A 59 -4.12 -9.96 -0.92
CA PRO A 59 -5.43 -10.01 -0.29
C PRO A 59 -5.51 -9.02 0.88
N ASP A 60 -6.72 -8.53 1.13
CA ASP A 60 -7.00 -7.69 2.30
C ASP A 60 -6.64 -8.44 3.59
N ARG A 61 -6.07 -7.71 4.55
CA ARG A 61 -5.73 -8.28 5.85
C ARG A 61 -7.03 -8.65 6.58
N LYS A 62 -7.16 -9.89 7.04
CA LYS A 62 -8.31 -10.31 7.85
C LYS A 62 -8.19 -9.73 9.27
N GLN A 63 -9.31 -9.28 9.80
CA GLN A 63 -9.40 -8.82 11.18
C GLN A 63 -9.20 -10.02 12.11
N GLY A 64 -8.11 -10.04 12.89
CA GLY A 64 -7.73 -11.16 13.74
C GLY A 64 -6.34 -11.76 13.47
N ASP A 65 -5.64 -11.31 12.41
CA ASP A 65 -4.19 -11.49 12.37
C ASP A 65 -3.62 -10.67 13.54
N ASN A 66 -3.13 -11.37 14.58
CA ASN A 66 -2.71 -10.82 15.87
C ASN A 66 -1.38 -10.04 15.78
N MET A 67 -1.32 -9.15 14.81
CA MET A 67 -0.14 -8.49 14.31
C MET A 67 -0.07 -7.06 14.84
N ASP A 68 -1.18 -6.45 15.24
CA ASP A 68 -1.15 -5.09 15.80
C ASP A 68 -0.44 -5.05 17.17
N GLU A 69 -0.30 -6.20 17.84
CA GLU A 69 0.51 -6.37 19.06
C GLU A 69 1.98 -6.74 18.79
N MET A 70 2.37 -7.00 17.53
CA MET A 70 3.73 -7.45 17.21
C MET A 70 4.66 -6.27 16.86
N PRO A 71 5.89 -6.24 17.41
CA PRO A 71 6.89 -5.25 17.02
C PRO A 71 7.14 -5.29 15.50
N GLU A 72 7.26 -4.12 14.88
CA GLU A 72 7.50 -3.97 13.43
C GLU A 72 8.70 -4.79 12.93
N LYS A 73 9.72 -4.97 13.77
CA LYS A 73 10.89 -5.81 13.44
C LYS A 73 10.51 -7.29 13.29
N MET A 74 9.70 -7.84 14.19
CA MET A 74 9.26 -9.24 14.14
C MET A 74 8.31 -9.50 12.97
N LYS A 75 7.42 -8.55 12.65
CA LYS A 75 6.56 -8.66 11.45
C LYS A 75 7.39 -8.79 10.18
N LYS A 76 8.44 -7.97 10.07
CA LYS A 76 9.33 -7.97 8.92
C LYS A 76 10.08 -9.30 8.79
N GLU A 77 10.61 -9.81 9.90
CA GLU A 77 11.31 -11.11 9.92
C GLU A 77 10.36 -12.27 9.55
N LEU A 78 9.11 -12.28 10.04
CA LEU A 78 8.12 -13.30 9.67
C LEU A 78 7.69 -13.21 8.20
N ALA A 79 7.58 -12.00 7.64
CA ALA A 79 7.26 -11.80 6.24
C ALA A 79 8.42 -12.24 5.32
N GLU A 80 9.66 -12.01 5.76
CA GLU A 80 10.86 -12.50 5.06
C GLU A 80 10.97 -14.04 5.08
N LEU A 81 10.43 -14.69 6.12
CA LEU A 81 10.37 -16.15 6.24
C LEU A 81 9.17 -16.80 5.54
N GLY A 82 8.27 -16.01 4.93
CA GLY A 82 7.09 -16.54 4.22
C GLY A 82 6.04 -17.18 5.13
N LEU A 83 6.04 -16.85 6.42
CA LEU A 83 5.10 -17.38 7.42
C LEU A 83 3.85 -16.48 7.57
N LEU A 84 3.61 -15.59 6.59
CA LEU A 84 2.53 -14.60 6.58
C LEU A 84 1.77 -14.56 5.24
#